data_AF-A0A1T4JL73-F1
#
_entry.id   AF-A0A1T4JL73-F1
#
_cell.length_a   1.000
_cell.length_b   1.000
_cell.length_c   1.000
_cell.angle_alpha   90.00
_cell.angle_beta   90.00
_cell.angle_gamma   90.00
#
_symmetry.space_group_name_H-M   'P 1'
#
loop_
_entity.id
_entity.type
_entity.pdbx_description
1 polymer ?
#
loop_
_entity_poly.entity_id
_entity_poly.type
_entity_poly.pdbx_seq_one_letter_code
_entity_poly.pdbx_strand_id
1 'polypeptide(L)'
;MLSCDSKEEVSRLTEAFLADGQVMMPLGEYPFNPHYTWVKDKYGMTWQLFTDDSLSQPYKLEYCLLFADKLVGLAKPALEYYGQLFNTPVLDVNEYQPGEAHDDRAKINYGKIVMEDTAIIAMDHGYTGDKVFSEAVSLMVYCDTQEEVDTYWEALNHVPAAAQCGWCKDQFGVSWQVVPSWLMTSYQSDNLEGIKAVNQAVLKMKKLDLAAMQAAFESAKD
;
A
#
# COMPACT_ATOMS: atom_id res chain seq x y z
N MET A 1 -4.19 -1.81 9.01
CA MET A 1 -5.28 -1.95 9.99
C MET A 1 -5.38 -3.42 10.35
N LEU A 2 -5.61 -3.73 11.63
CA LEU A 2 -5.76 -5.09 12.12
C LEU A 2 -7.12 -5.21 12.81
N SER A 3 -8.08 -5.83 12.13
CA SER A 3 -9.31 -6.31 12.75
C SER A 3 -8.99 -7.59 13.50
N CYS A 4 -9.42 -7.72 14.74
CA CYS A 4 -9.13 -8.88 15.58
C CYS A 4 -10.44 -9.50 16.08
N ASP A 5 -10.51 -10.82 16.19
CA ASP A 5 -11.73 -11.54 16.60
C ASP A 5 -12.12 -11.32 18.08
N SER A 6 -11.19 -10.79 18.88
CA SER A 6 -11.31 -10.72 20.32
C SER A 6 -10.55 -9.53 20.90
N LYS A 7 -10.99 -9.07 22.09
CA LYS A 7 -10.33 -7.97 22.83
C LYS A 7 -8.94 -8.39 23.31
N GLU A 8 -8.80 -9.67 23.64
CA GLU A 8 -7.56 -10.31 24.03
C GLU A 8 -6.52 -10.20 22.92
N GLU A 9 -6.91 -10.44 21.67
CA GLU A 9 -6.01 -10.34 20.53
C GLU A 9 -5.61 -8.90 20.21
N VAL A 10 -6.55 -7.95 20.30
CA VAL A 10 -6.22 -6.51 20.22
C VAL A 10 -5.18 -6.14 21.28
N SER A 11 -5.39 -6.56 22.54
CA SER A 11 -4.49 -6.24 23.65
C SER A 11 -3.09 -6.84 23.44
N ARG A 12 -3.02 -8.12 23.03
CA ARG A 12 -1.76 -8.83 22.77
C ARG A 12 -0.94 -8.15 21.66
N LEU A 13 -1.58 -7.81 20.55
CA LEU A 13 -0.91 -7.14 19.42
C LEU A 13 -0.53 -5.70 19.77
N THR A 14 -1.36 -4.99 20.53
CA THR A 14 -1.05 -3.65 21.03
C THR A 14 0.22 -3.64 21.87
N GLU A 15 0.35 -4.57 22.83
CA GLU A 15 1.55 -4.71 23.64
C GLU A 15 2.79 -4.99 22.78
N ALA A 16 2.66 -5.87 21.79
CA ALA A 16 3.76 -6.20 20.87
C ALA A 16 4.23 -4.99 20.04
N PHE A 17 3.30 -4.18 19.49
CA PHE A 17 3.65 -2.98 18.73
C PHE A 17 4.16 -1.83 19.61
N LEU A 18 3.80 -1.79 20.88
CA LEU A 18 4.28 -0.79 21.84
C LEU A 18 5.65 -1.12 22.45
N ALA A 19 6.24 -2.28 22.16
CA ALA A 19 7.64 -2.56 22.48
C ALA A 19 8.55 -1.55 21.75
N ASP A 20 8.96 -0.51 22.48
CA ASP A 20 9.62 0.71 21.97
C ASP A 20 8.77 1.56 21.00
N GLY A 21 7.44 1.42 21.10
CA GLY A 21 6.46 2.17 20.30
C GLY A 21 5.90 3.39 21.03
N GLN A 22 4.90 4.01 20.41
CA GLN A 22 4.20 5.19 20.91
C GLN A 22 2.70 4.99 20.76
N VAL A 23 1.95 5.32 21.81
CA VAL A 23 0.49 5.39 21.74
C VAL A 23 0.11 6.67 21.01
N MET A 24 -0.71 6.55 19.97
CA MET A 24 -1.30 7.69 19.26
C MET A 24 -2.74 7.95 19.75
N MET A 25 -3.54 6.89 19.85
CA MET A 25 -4.84 6.89 20.52
C MET A 25 -4.85 5.73 21.52
N PRO A 26 -5.12 5.98 22.83
CA PRO A 26 -5.12 4.93 23.84
C PRO A 26 -6.12 3.81 23.54
N LEU A 27 -5.80 2.58 23.97
CA LEU A 27 -6.74 1.47 23.90
C LEU A 27 -7.99 1.79 24.73
N GLY A 28 -9.16 1.72 24.12
CA GLY A 28 -10.42 2.07 24.77
C GLY A 28 -11.65 1.86 23.89
N GLU A 29 -12.79 2.30 24.41
CA GLU A 29 -14.06 2.33 23.70
C GLU A 29 -14.24 3.70 23.01
N TYR A 30 -14.60 3.67 21.73
CA TYR A 30 -14.82 4.85 20.90
C TYR A 30 -16.17 4.72 20.16
N PRO A 31 -16.80 5.83 19.73
CA PRO A 31 -18.11 5.79 19.07
C PRO A 31 -18.20 4.85 17.86
N PHE A 32 -17.08 4.61 17.18
CA PHE A 32 -16.99 3.76 16.00
C PHE A 32 -16.54 2.32 16.29
N ASN A 33 -16.01 2.01 17.47
CA ASN A 33 -15.63 0.64 17.84
C ASN A 33 -15.48 0.47 19.37
N PRO A 34 -16.02 -0.60 19.98
CA PRO A 34 -16.00 -0.82 21.42
C PRO A 34 -14.61 -1.17 21.99
N HIS A 35 -13.62 -1.50 21.15
CA HIS A 35 -12.27 -1.81 21.61
C HIS A 35 -11.25 -1.51 20.51
N TYR A 36 -10.76 -0.27 20.49
CA TYR A 36 -9.87 0.26 19.47
C TYR A 36 -8.63 0.91 20.08
N THR A 37 -7.52 0.87 19.35
CA THR A 37 -6.32 1.66 19.62
C THR A 37 -5.64 2.09 18.33
N TRP A 38 -4.84 3.14 18.41
CA TRP A 38 -3.92 3.53 17.34
C TRP A 38 -2.53 3.69 17.94
N VAL A 39 -1.56 2.93 17.44
CA VAL A 39 -0.18 2.95 17.91
C VAL A 39 0.79 3.17 16.76
N LYS A 40 1.98 3.66 17.09
CA LYS A 40 3.13 3.71 16.20
C LYS A 40 4.20 2.78 16.75
N ASP A 41 4.71 1.87 15.94
CA ASP A 41 5.78 0.97 16.37
C ASP A 41 7.16 1.66 16.36
N LYS A 42 8.18 0.94 16.84
CA LYS A 42 9.56 1.42 16.90
C LYS A 42 10.20 1.78 15.55
N TYR A 43 9.62 1.30 14.44
CA TYR A 43 10.08 1.61 13.09
C TYR A 43 9.35 2.81 12.49
N GLY A 44 8.35 3.35 13.20
CA GLY A 44 7.57 4.50 12.79
C GLY A 44 6.34 4.16 11.96
N MET A 45 6.01 2.87 11.77
CA MET A 45 4.78 2.42 11.14
C MET A 45 3.61 2.59 12.11
N THR A 46 2.45 2.98 11.59
CA THR A 46 1.27 3.17 12.42
C THR A 46 0.23 2.08 12.21
N TRP A 47 -0.37 1.63 13.30
CA TRP A 47 -1.28 0.49 13.36
C TRP A 47 -2.57 0.91 14.05
N GLN A 48 -3.69 0.77 13.37
CA GLN A 48 -5.01 0.81 13.99
C GLN A 48 -5.45 -0.62 14.25
N LEU A 49 -5.76 -0.95 15.51
CA LEU A 49 -6.21 -2.27 15.93
C LEU A 49 -7.59 -2.15 16.55
N PHE A 50 -8.49 -3.07 16.22
CA PHE A 50 -9.85 -3.06 16.75
C PHE A 50 -10.53 -4.42 16.69
N THR A 51 -11.59 -4.59 17.49
CA THR A 51 -12.39 -5.82 17.48
C THR A 51 -13.37 -5.88 16.31
N ASP A 52 -13.49 -7.06 15.72
CA ASP A 52 -14.47 -7.47 14.71
C ASP A 52 -14.87 -8.93 14.99
N ASP A 53 -16.05 -9.11 15.60
CA ASP A 53 -16.57 -10.42 16.02
C ASP A 53 -17.12 -11.26 14.86
N SER A 54 -17.11 -10.74 13.63
CA SER A 54 -17.51 -11.45 12.43
C SER A 54 -16.39 -12.30 11.82
N LEU A 55 -15.16 -12.15 12.30
CA LEU A 55 -13.99 -12.83 11.75
C LEU A 55 -14.02 -14.34 12.05
N SER A 56 -13.66 -15.13 11.04
CA SER A 56 -13.46 -16.59 11.16
C SER A 56 -12.02 -16.98 11.50
N GLN A 57 -11.13 -16.00 11.60
CA GLN A 57 -9.70 -16.12 11.91
C GLN A 57 -9.34 -15.10 13.00
N PRO A 58 -8.25 -15.31 13.76
CA PRO A 58 -7.89 -14.43 14.88
C PRO A 58 -7.74 -12.96 14.52
N TYR A 59 -7.28 -12.68 13.30
CA TYR A 59 -7.15 -11.33 12.79
C TYR A 59 -7.25 -11.28 11.27
N LYS A 60 -7.54 -10.08 10.77
CA LYS A 60 -7.50 -9.70 9.37
C LYS A 60 -6.61 -8.47 9.22
N LEU A 61 -5.58 -8.58 8.37
CA LEU A 61 -4.71 -7.46 8.01
C LEU A 61 -5.24 -6.78 6.73
N GLU A 62 -5.44 -5.46 6.80
CA GLU A 62 -5.83 -4.65 5.65
C GLU A 62 -4.90 -3.44 5.52
N TYR A 63 -4.61 -3.03 4.29
CA TYR A 63 -3.73 -1.89 4.02
C TYR A 63 -4.55 -0.60 4.04
N CYS A 64 -4.07 0.41 4.76
CA CYS A 64 -4.73 1.71 4.83
C CYS A 64 -3.75 2.80 4.36
N LEU A 65 -4.16 3.51 3.32
CA LEU A 65 -3.53 4.72 2.84
C LEU A 65 -4.18 5.91 3.55
N LEU A 66 -3.49 6.44 4.56
CA LEU A 66 -3.96 7.61 5.29
C LEU A 66 -3.48 8.89 4.60
N PHE A 67 -4.40 9.60 3.96
CA PHE A 67 -4.17 10.87 3.28
C PHE A 67 -4.12 12.00 4.31
N ALA A 68 -2.90 12.51 4.55
CA ALA A 68 -2.59 13.53 5.54
C ALA A 68 -1.88 14.74 4.92
N ASP A 69 -1.63 15.78 5.74
CA ASP A 69 -1.00 17.03 5.33
C ASP A 69 -1.62 17.66 4.06
N LYS A 70 -0.85 17.81 2.98
CA LYS A 70 -1.30 18.37 1.70
C LYS A 70 -2.19 17.42 0.89
N LEU A 71 -2.27 16.15 1.28
CA LEU A 71 -3.04 15.12 0.58
C LEU A 71 -4.47 14.95 1.11
N VAL A 72 -4.81 15.60 2.23
CA VAL A 72 -6.17 15.55 2.80
C VAL A 72 -7.21 15.98 1.76
N GLY A 73 -8.27 15.17 1.61
CA GLY A 73 -9.36 15.32 0.66
C GLY A 73 -9.16 14.51 -0.63
N LEU A 74 -7.99 13.87 -0.80
CA LEU A 74 -7.68 13.07 -2.00
C LEU A 74 -7.93 11.56 -1.82
N ALA A 75 -8.35 11.09 -0.64
CA ALA A 75 -8.60 9.67 -0.40
C ALA A 75 -9.65 9.08 -1.36
N LYS A 76 -10.83 9.72 -1.50
CA LYS A 76 -11.88 9.28 -2.42
C LYS A 76 -11.46 9.36 -3.89
N PRO A 77 -10.89 10.48 -4.38
CA PRO A 77 -10.31 10.54 -5.73
C PRO A 77 -9.27 9.46 -6.02
N ALA A 78 -8.44 9.09 -5.04
CA ALA A 78 -7.47 8.02 -5.20
C ALA A 78 -8.14 6.65 -5.35
N LEU A 79 -9.15 6.34 -4.51
CA LEU A 79 -9.93 5.11 -4.66
C LEU A 79 -10.65 5.04 -6.00
N GLU A 80 -11.23 6.13 -6.49
CA GLU A 80 -11.89 6.19 -7.79
C GLU A 80 -10.89 5.95 -8.93
N TYR A 81 -9.70 6.56 -8.85
CA TYR A 81 -8.63 6.36 -9.81
C TYR A 81 -8.14 4.91 -9.84
N TYR A 82 -7.81 4.34 -8.68
CA TYR A 82 -7.37 2.94 -8.58
C TYR A 82 -8.50 1.97 -8.98
N GLY A 83 -9.74 2.26 -8.62
CA GLY A 83 -10.90 1.46 -9.01
C GLY A 83 -11.05 1.39 -10.53
N GLN A 84 -10.87 2.51 -11.23
CA GLN A 84 -10.85 2.53 -12.70
C GLN A 84 -9.65 1.76 -13.26
N LEU A 85 -8.45 2.00 -12.73
CA LEU A 85 -7.21 1.38 -13.22
C LEU A 85 -7.24 -0.14 -13.10
N PHE A 86 -7.75 -0.67 -12.00
CA PHE A 86 -7.80 -2.11 -11.71
C PHE A 86 -9.20 -2.72 -11.94
N ASN A 87 -10.10 -1.98 -12.59
CA ASN A 87 -11.45 -2.42 -12.93
C ASN A 87 -12.22 -3.02 -11.73
N THR A 88 -12.17 -2.33 -10.59
CA THR A 88 -12.82 -2.73 -9.33
C THR A 88 -13.64 -1.55 -8.78
N PRO A 89 -14.85 -1.79 -8.25
CA PRO A 89 -15.67 -0.71 -7.71
C PRO A 89 -15.10 -0.18 -6.39
N VAL A 90 -15.37 1.10 -6.11
CA VAL A 90 -15.21 1.65 -4.75
C VAL A 90 -16.34 1.12 -3.87
N LEU A 91 -15.98 0.62 -2.69
CA LEU A 91 -16.87 -0.03 -1.74
C LEU A 91 -16.83 0.67 -0.38
N ASP A 92 -17.91 0.49 0.38
CA ASP A 92 -18.02 0.82 1.80
C ASP A 92 -17.58 2.25 2.15
N VAL A 93 -17.96 3.24 1.33
CA VAL A 93 -17.57 4.64 1.58
C VAL A 93 -18.32 5.20 2.78
N ASN A 94 -17.58 5.73 3.75
CA ASN A 94 -18.12 6.48 4.88
C ASN A 94 -17.57 7.92 4.87
N GLU A 95 -18.47 8.88 4.73
CA GLU A 95 -18.14 10.31 4.68
C GLU A 95 -18.18 10.94 6.07
N TYR A 96 -17.25 11.86 6.34
CA TYR A 96 -17.28 12.66 7.57
C TYR A 96 -18.58 13.48 7.64
N GLN A 97 -19.28 13.40 8.77
CA GLN A 97 -20.45 14.22 9.06
C GLN A 97 -20.04 15.58 9.65
N PRO A 98 -20.94 16.59 9.64
CA PRO A 98 -20.64 17.90 10.23
C PRO A 98 -20.16 17.79 11.68
N GLY A 99 -18.95 18.30 11.95
CA GLY A 99 -18.32 18.29 13.27
C GLY A 99 -17.45 17.07 13.58
N GLU A 100 -17.34 16.08 12.68
CA GLU A 100 -16.52 14.88 12.90
C GLU A 100 -15.05 15.02 12.48
N ALA A 101 -14.72 16.03 11.65
CA ALA A 101 -13.36 16.36 11.24
C ALA A 101 -13.03 17.83 11.60
N HIS A 102 -11.76 18.08 11.93
CA HIS A 102 -11.22 19.43 12.14
C HIS A 102 -10.69 20.06 10.86
N ASP A 103 -10.28 19.24 9.89
CA ASP A 103 -9.82 19.70 8.58
C ASP A 103 -10.97 19.66 7.57
N ASP A 104 -11.45 20.82 7.14
CA ASP A 104 -12.59 20.96 6.21
C ASP A 104 -12.34 20.31 4.83
N ARG A 105 -11.09 20.00 4.50
CA ARG A 105 -10.73 19.27 3.28
C ARG A 105 -11.05 17.80 3.38
N ALA A 106 -11.05 17.21 4.59
CA ALA A 106 -11.31 15.79 4.79
C ALA A 106 -12.73 15.44 4.33
N LYS A 107 -12.86 14.38 3.52
CA LYS A 107 -14.13 13.96 2.92
C LYS A 107 -14.58 12.60 3.43
N ILE A 108 -13.70 11.62 3.37
CA ILE A 108 -14.01 10.26 3.81
C ILE A 108 -13.18 9.87 5.02
N ASN A 109 -13.83 9.26 6.01
CA ASN A 109 -13.14 8.63 7.13
C ASN A 109 -12.89 7.14 6.85
N TYR A 110 -13.50 6.57 5.82
CA TYR A 110 -13.26 5.22 5.35
C TYR A 110 -13.79 5.04 3.92
N GLY A 111 -13.13 4.18 3.16
CA GLY A 111 -13.56 3.70 1.86
C GLY A 111 -12.51 2.72 1.36
N LYS A 112 -12.90 1.78 0.49
CA LYS A 112 -11.94 0.78 -0.01
C LYS A 112 -12.19 0.39 -1.45
N ILE A 113 -11.17 -0.21 -2.03
CA ILE A 113 -11.28 -1.08 -3.19
C ILE A 113 -10.74 -2.46 -2.80
N VAL A 114 -11.15 -3.47 -3.56
CA VAL A 114 -10.64 -4.83 -3.39
C VAL A 114 -9.94 -5.24 -4.67
N MET A 115 -8.65 -5.52 -4.57
CA MET A 115 -7.83 -6.08 -5.64
C MET A 115 -7.57 -7.53 -5.29
N GLU A 116 -8.12 -8.45 -6.08
CA GLU A 116 -8.15 -9.88 -5.76
C GLU A 116 -8.79 -10.12 -4.38
N ASP A 117 -8.02 -10.59 -3.39
CA ASP A 117 -8.47 -10.77 -2.00
C ASP A 117 -7.91 -9.70 -1.04
N THR A 118 -7.22 -8.69 -1.57
CA THR A 118 -6.58 -7.63 -0.77
C THR A 118 -7.40 -6.35 -0.78
N ALA A 119 -7.84 -5.93 0.40
CA ALA A 119 -8.46 -4.63 0.58
C ALA A 119 -7.40 -3.52 0.68
N ILE A 120 -7.55 -2.49 -0.15
CA ILE A 120 -6.84 -1.23 0.00
C ILE A 120 -7.85 -0.19 0.45
N ILE A 121 -7.69 0.25 1.69
CA ILE A 121 -8.49 1.27 2.34
C ILE A 121 -7.82 2.63 2.10
N ALA A 122 -8.60 3.67 1.87
CA ALA A 122 -8.13 5.05 1.92
C ALA A 122 -8.97 5.86 2.90
N MET A 123 -8.30 6.72 3.67
CA MET A 123 -8.92 7.59 4.68
C MET A 123 -8.29 8.98 4.59
N ASP A 124 -9.07 10.04 4.79
CA ASP A 124 -8.52 11.36 5.09
C ASP A 124 -8.26 11.48 6.60
N HIS A 125 -7.15 12.08 7.03
CA HIS A 125 -6.72 12.09 8.44
C HIS A 125 -7.69 12.84 9.40
N GLY A 126 -8.58 13.70 8.90
CA GLY A 126 -9.63 14.40 9.66
C GLY A 126 -9.17 15.45 10.69
N TYR A 127 -8.07 15.20 11.41
CA TYR A 127 -7.59 15.98 12.57
C TYR A 127 -6.21 16.59 12.38
N THR A 128 -5.64 16.50 11.16
CA THR A 128 -4.27 16.87 10.74
C THR A 128 -3.16 15.90 11.17
N GLY A 129 -2.21 15.66 10.27
CA GLY A 129 -1.01 14.85 10.49
C GLY A 129 0.07 15.22 9.48
N ASP A 130 1.34 15.21 9.90
CA ASP A 130 2.45 15.84 9.14
C ASP A 130 3.18 14.91 8.15
N LYS A 131 2.69 13.68 7.96
CA LYS A 131 3.40 12.65 7.19
C LYS A 131 2.62 12.26 5.94
N VAL A 132 3.27 12.42 4.79
CA VAL A 132 2.85 11.87 3.51
C VAL A 132 3.56 10.54 3.22
N PHE A 133 3.13 9.84 2.17
CA PHE A 133 3.68 8.56 1.77
C PHE A 133 5.19 8.61 1.46
N SER A 134 5.87 7.51 1.76
CA SER A 134 7.28 7.27 1.43
C SER A 134 7.46 5.91 0.79
N GLU A 135 8.67 5.62 0.36
CA GLU A 135 9.10 4.37 -0.25
C GLU A 135 9.16 3.20 0.75
N ALA A 136 8.91 3.46 2.05
CA ALA A 136 8.88 2.42 3.09
C ALA A 136 7.75 1.40 2.88
N VAL A 137 6.67 1.81 2.19
CA VAL A 137 5.61 0.91 1.73
C VAL A 137 5.41 1.17 0.24
N SER A 138 5.36 0.09 -0.54
CA SER A 138 5.04 0.14 -1.95
C SER A 138 4.08 -0.98 -2.33
N LEU A 139 3.23 -0.72 -3.31
CA LEU A 139 2.37 -1.73 -3.92
C LEU A 139 3.05 -2.26 -5.19
N MET A 140 3.09 -3.58 -5.34
CA MET A 140 3.72 -4.21 -6.50
C MET A 140 2.63 -4.78 -7.42
N VAL A 141 2.71 -4.43 -8.70
CA VAL A 141 1.86 -4.96 -9.76
C VAL A 141 2.73 -5.84 -10.64
N TYR A 142 2.35 -7.11 -10.73
CA TYR A 142 2.98 -8.07 -11.63
C TYR A 142 2.33 -8.00 -13.01
N CYS A 143 3.17 -8.06 -14.05
CA CYS A 143 2.74 -7.96 -15.43
C CYS A 143 3.26 -9.14 -16.24
N ASP A 144 2.41 -9.79 -17.00
CA ASP A 144 2.79 -10.95 -17.82
C ASP A 144 3.30 -10.54 -19.20
N THR A 145 2.96 -9.33 -19.64
CA THR A 145 3.31 -8.78 -20.96
C THR A 145 3.94 -7.40 -20.87
N GLN A 146 4.66 -6.98 -21.93
CA GLN A 146 5.21 -5.63 -21.99
C GLN A 146 4.12 -4.57 -22.11
N GLU A 147 3.01 -4.90 -22.76
CA GLU A 147 1.85 -4.02 -22.90
C GLU A 147 1.23 -3.68 -21.53
N GLU A 148 1.14 -4.65 -20.62
CA GLU A 148 0.71 -4.42 -19.24
C GLU A 148 1.71 -3.56 -18.47
N VAL A 149 3.02 -3.84 -18.59
CA VAL A 149 4.07 -3.00 -17.99
C VAL A 149 3.92 -1.55 -18.45
N ASP A 150 3.73 -1.34 -19.75
CA ASP A 150 3.58 -0.03 -20.34
C ASP A 150 2.32 0.68 -19.83
N THR A 151 1.19 -0.02 -19.80
CA THR A 151 -0.09 0.49 -19.30
C THR A 151 0.01 0.95 -17.84
N TYR A 152 0.48 0.08 -16.94
CA TYR A 152 0.58 0.41 -15.53
C TYR A 152 1.68 1.43 -15.25
N TRP A 153 2.79 1.39 -15.97
CA TRP A 153 3.85 2.38 -15.84
C TRP A 153 3.36 3.78 -16.23
N GLU A 154 2.64 3.92 -17.34
CA GLU A 154 2.09 5.20 -17.78
C GLU A 154 1.04 5.73 -16.81
N ALA A 155 0.22 4.85 -16.24
CA ALA A 155 -0.76 5.20 -15.23
C ALA A 155 -0.10 5.63 -13.90
N LEU A 156 0.93 4.94 -13.44
CA LEU A 156 1.44 5.11 -12.07
C LEU A 156 2.68 6.01 -11.97
N ASN A 157 3.41 6.29 -13.05
CA ASN A 157 4.65 7.07 -13.00
C ASN A 157 4.41 8.58 -13.20
N HIS A 158 3.90 9.25 -12.17
CA HIS A 158 3.65 10.69 -12.17
C HIS A 158 4.76 11.53 -11.52
N VAL A 159 5.75 10.89 -10.87
CA VAL A 159 6.94 11.57 -10.32
C VAL A 159 8.22 10.97 -10.95
N PRO A 160 8.65 11.44 -12.15
CA PRO A 160 9.75 10.81 -12.90
C PRO A 160 11.12 10.78 -12.19
N ALA A 161 11.31 11.64 -11.19
CA ALA A 161 12.50 11.68 -10.37
C ALA A 161 12.58 10.52 -9.36
N ALA A 162 11.44 9.95 -8.96
CA ALA A 162 11.36 8.79 -8.08
C ALA A 162 11.53 7.45 -8.84
N ALA A 163 11.54 7.50 -10.18
CA ALA A 163 11.49 6.31 -11.01
C ALA A 163 12.86 5.64 -11.19
N GLN A 164 12.97 4.37 -10.82
CA GLN A 164 14.18 3.56 -10.95
C GLN A 164 13.88 2.06 -10.77
N CYS A 165 14.46 1.18 -11.59
CA CYS A 165 14.33 -0.28 -11.45
C CYS A 165 12.88 -0.80 -11.32
N GLY A 166 11.92 -0.23 -12.05
CA GLY A 166 10.49 -0.58 -11.95
C GLY A 166 9.74 0.15 -10.82
N TRP A 167 10.43 0.86 -9.93
CA TRP A 167 9.80 1.74 -8.95
C TRP A 167 9.29 3.00 -9.62
N CYS A 168 8.14 3.49 -9.15
CA CYS A 168 7.58 4.78 -9.52
C CYS A 168 6.70 5.33 -8.39
N LYS A 169 6.23 6.58 -8.54
CA LYS A 169 5.24 7.18 -7.65
C LYS A 169 4.12 7.81 -8.44
N ASP A 170 2.90 7.58 -7.98
CA ASP A 170 1.69 8.12 -8.59
C ASP A 170 1.46 9.59 -8.21
N GLN A 171 0.38 10.17 -8.72
CA GLN A 171 0.01 11.58 -8.52
C GLN A 171 -0.35 11.89 -7.06
N PHE A 172 -0.60 10.86 -6.23
CA PHE A 172 -0.87 10.98 -4.81
C PHE A 172 0.38 10.78 -3.96
N GLY A 173 1.49 10.37 -4.57
CA GLY A 173 2.78 10.11 -3.91
C GLY A 173 2.92 8.69 -3.36
N VAL A 174 1.97 7.80 -3.65
CA VAL A 174 2.06 6.38 -3.25
C VAL A 174 3.14 5.71 -4.11
N SER A 175 3.98 4.89 -3.47
CA SER A 175 5.07 4.18 -4.15
C SER A 175 4.54 2.89 -4.78
N TRP A 176 4.89 2.67 -6.04
CA TRP A 176 4.50 1.49 -6.81
C TRP A 176 5.73 0.82 -7.41
N GLN A 177 5.63 -0.49 -7.64
CA GLN A 177 6.60 -1.27 -8.41
C GLN A 177 5.85 -1.97 -9.54
N VAL A 178 6.18 -1.65 -10.80
CA VAL A 178 5.62 -2.31 -11.99
C VAL A 178 6.65 -3.31 -12.48
N VAL A 179 6.37 -4.60 -12.30
CA VAL A 179 7.37 -5.66 -12.40
C VAL A 179 6.89 -6.78 -13.32
N PRO A 180 7.63 -7.15 -14.38
CA PRO A 180 7.29 -8.32 -15.15
C PRO A 180 7.33 -9.59 -14.30
N SER A 181 6.29 -10.42 -14.33
CA SER A 181 6.22 -11.70 -13.60
C SER A 181 7.42 -12.59 -13.90
N TRP A 182 7.89 -12.58 -15.16
CA TRP A 182 9.07 -13.30 -15.61
C TRP A 182 10.34 -12.96 -14.81
N LEU A 183 10.50 -11.71 -14.33
CA LEU A 183 11.66 -11.32 -13.53
C LEU A 183 11.75 -12.16 -12.25
N MET A 184 10.62 -12.40 -11.58
CA MET A 184 10.57 -13.24 -10.37
C MET A 184 10.88 -14.71 -10.70
N THR A 185 10.36 -15.22 -11.81
CA THR A 185 10.67 -16.58 -12.27
C THR A 185 12.15 -16.74 -12.63
N SER A 186 12.78 -15.71 -13.21
CA SER A 186 14.20 -15.77 -13.60
C SER A 186 15.13 -16.00 -12.40
N TYR A 187 14.79 -15.46 -11.22
CA TYR A 187 15.55 -15.65 -9.99
C TYR A 187 15.46 -17.06 -9.39
N GLN A 188 14.60 -17.92 -9.95
CA GLN A 188 14.48 -19.33 -9.56
C GLN A 188 15.35 -20.25 -10.44
N SER A 189 16.06 -19.70 -11.42
CA SER A 189 16.93 -20.48 -12.32
C SER A 189 18.28 -20.82 -11.67
N ASP A 190 18.89 -21.92 -12.11
CA ASP A 190 20.27 -22.28 -11.75
C ASP A 190 21.33 -21.44 -12.52
N ASN A 191 20.94 -20.67 -13.55
CA ASN A 191 21.85 -19.82 -14.32
C ASN A 191 22.22 -18.53 -13.54
N LEU A 192 23.24 -18.61 -12.69
CA LEU A 192 23.69 -17.48 -11.87
C LEU A 192 24.24 -16.30 -12.67
N GLU A 193 24.96 -16.55 -13.77
CA GLU A 193 25.45 -15.45 -14.64
C GLU A 193 24.31 -14.77 -15.40
N GLY A 194 23.28 -15.52 -15.79
CA GLY A 194 22.01 -14.99 -16.31
C GLY A 194 21.32 -14.05 -15.31
N ILE A 195 21.14 -14.50 -14.07
CA ILE A 195 20.56 -13.68 -12.99
C ILE A 195 21.36 -12.38 -12.79
N LYS A 196 22.69 -12.48 -12.77
CA LYS A 196 23.58 -11.34 -12.63
C LYS A 196 23.48 -10.36 -13.81
N ALA A 197 23.38 -10.87 -15.04
CA ALA A 197 23.16 -10.05 -16.23
C ALA A 197 21.82 -9.29 -16.17
N VAL A 198 20.75 -9.97 -15.75
CA VAL A 198 19.44 -9.33 -15.52
C VAL A 198 19.53 -8.23 -14.47
N ASN A 199 20.15 -8.49 -13.32
CA ASN A 199 20.35 -7.48 -12.28
C ASN A 199 21.09 -6.24 -12.82
N GLN A 200 22.14 -6.44 -13.62
CA GLN A 200 22.88 -5.32 -14.23
C GLN A 200 22.07 -4.55 -15.27
N ALA A 201 21.15 -5.22 -15.98
CA ALA A 201 20.23 -4.57 -16.90
C ALA A 201 19.19 -3.73 -16.15
N VAL A 202 18.53 -4.30 -15.14
CA VAL A 202 17.51 -3.64 -14.31
C VAL A 202 18.03 -2.35 -13.67
N LEU A 203 19.27 -2.35 -13.16
CA LEU A 203 19.89 -1.16 -12.54
C LEU A 203 20.03 0.05 -13.48
N LYS A 204 19.99 -0.17 -14.79
CA LYS A 204 20.08 0.87 -15.82
C LYS A 204 18.71 1.32 -16.33
N MET A 205 17.64 0.64 -15.89
CA MET A 205 16.28 0.85 -16.36
C MET A 205 15.48 1.70 -15.36
N LYS A 206 14.56 2.50 -15.89
CA LYS A 206 13.46 3.08 -15.10
C LYS A 206 12.23 2.20 -15.25
N LYS A 207 11.57 2.28 -16.42
CA LYS A 207 10.58 1.29 -16.85
C LYS A 207 11.31 0.02 -17.25
N LEU A 208 10.82 -1.13 -16.81
CA LEU A 208 11.42 -2.42 -17.14
C LEU A 208 11.06 -2.84 -18.56
N ASP A 209 12.06 -3.29 -19.31
CA ASP A 209 11.91 -3.85 -20.65
C ASP A 209 12.08 -5.37 -20.57
N LEU A 210 10.97 -6.08 -20.70
CA LEU A 210 10.91 -7.54 -20.56
C LEU A 210 11.82 -8.23 -21.58
N ALA A 211 11.80 -7.81 -22.84
CA ALA A 211 12.58 -8.43 -23.90
C ALA A 211 14.08 -8.20 -23.68
N ALA A 212 14.48 -6.99 -23.27
CA ALA A 212 15.87 -6.68 -22.96
C ALA A 212 16.39 -7.48 -21.77
N MET A 213 15.57 -7.69 -20.73
CA MET A 213 15.97 -8.53 -19.58
C MET A 213 16.08 -10.00 -19.98
N GLN A 214 15.13 -10.54 -20.77
CA GLN A 214 15.19 -11.89 -21.30
C GLN A 214 16.45 -12.11 -22.16
N ALA A 215 16.74 -11.17 -23.06
CA ALA A 215 17.95 -11.22 -23.88
C ALA A 215 19.23 -11.16 -23.03
N ALA A 216 19.27 -10.30 -22.00
CA ALA A 216 20.40 -10.25 -21.07
C ALA A 216 20.62 -11.59 -20.37
N PHE A 217 19.54 -12.22 -19.89
CA PHE A 217 19.57 -13.53 -19.24
C PHE A 217 20.08 -14.63 -20.17
N GLU A 218 19.58 -14.69 -21.41
CA GLU A 218 19.93 -15.73 -22.37
C GLU A 218 21.34 -15.57 -22.96
N SER A 219 21.85 -14.34 -23.04
CA SER A 219 23.18 -14.04 -23.58
C SER A 219 24.31 -14.39 -22.60
N ALA A 220 24.01 -14.40 -21.31
CA ALA A 220 24.91 -14.86 -20.26
C ALA A 220 24.74 -16.37 -20.07
N LYS A 221 25.35 -17.14 -20.97
CA LYS A 221 25.53 -18.59 -20.82
C LYS A 221 26.97 -18.89 -20.39
N ASP A 222 27.10 -19.90 -19.54
CA ASP A 222 28.37 -20.47 -19.07
C ASP A 222 29.36 -20.79 -20.21
#